data_AF-A0A3Q3MCD9-F1
#
_entry.id   AF-A0A3Q3MCD9-F1
#
_cell.length_a   1.000
_cell.length_b   1.000
_cell.length_c   1.000
_cell.angle_alpha   90.00
_cell.angle_beta   90.00
_cell.angle_gamma   90.00
#
_symmetry.space_group_name_H-M   'P 1'
#
loop_
_entity.id
_entity.type
_entity.pdbx_description
1 polymer ?
#
loop_
_entity_poly.entity_id
_entity_poly.type
_entity_poly.pdbx_seq_one_letter_code
_entity_poly.pdbx_strand_id
1 'polypeptide(L)'
;MTSLAHQLKRLALPQSDPNLLTRREVASLLFDPKDAASMDKSTFYALGCTGLEELLGIEPAFLEFQDTLFSPASLTLERSVQSKEVNEKLDAGISLFLTRLSPYFLLKPAHKCIEWLVHRFHIQLYNVDSLLACVLPYHDTNVFVRVLQLLKIKDATNRWSWLHCLQKPGVPLSRGALITHCYSDLSFMDFICTMVTKAYSGRSGSCSQLRVIFSFYASTIVPALDAVDKVSDAIISKLLPYVQKGLKSSLSDYKAATYMIVCQLAVKVVMEASLVDTLAVHVSRSLLKEPVLAPEGLVSRPSRRCKQSEDRTLKTLKASQTVGLGCYTHCRQS
;
A
#
# COMPACT_ATOMS: atom_id res chain seq x y z
N MET A 1 27.41 -1.20 25.43
CA MET A 1 26.84 0.17 25.44
C MET A 1 26.24 0.41 26.82
N THR A 2 26.39 1.60 27.40
CA THR A 2 25.94 1.91 28.77
C THR A 2 24.44 2.23 28.84
N SER A 3 23.80 2.02 29.99
CA SER A 3 22.36 2.29 30.23
C SER A 3 21.95 3.73 29.85
N LEU A 4 22.81 4.70 30.16
CA LEU A 4 22.63 6.11 29.80
C LEU A 4 22.62 6.34 28.28
N ALA A 5 23.46 5.63 27.52
CA ALA A 5 23.48 5.74 26.06
C ALA A 5 22.17 5.23 25.44
N HIS A 6 21.55 4.21 26.02
CA HIS A 6 20.21 3.76 25.62
C HIS A 6 19.13 4.78 25.97
N GLN A 7 19.19 5.43 27.13
CA GLN A 7 18.25 6.49 27.51
C GLN A 7 18.35 7.71 26.61
N LEU A 8 19.57 8.17 26.30
CA LEU A 8 19.81 9.26 25.36
C LEU A 8 19.36 8.93 23.94
N LYS A 9 19.58 7.69 23.48
CA LYS A 9 19.10 7.24 22.17
C LYS A 9 17.57 7.21 22.08
N ARG A 10 16.87 6.87 23.17
CA ARG A 10 15.40 6.91 23.24
C ARG A 10 14.82 8.32 23.28
N LEU A 11 15.59 9.29 23.80
CA LEU A 11 15.19 10.70 23.89
C LEU A 11 15.62 11.53 22.68
N ALA A 12 16.47 10.99 21.81
CA ALA A 12 16.91 11.67 20.61
C ALA A 12 15.73 11.88 19.66
N LEU A 13 15.35 13.15 19.46
CA LEU A 13 14.37 13.53 18.46
C LEU A 13 15.00 13.40 17.07
N PRO A 14 14.22 13.17 16.00
CA PRO A 14 14.75 13.14 14.63
C PRO A 14 15.47 14.45 14.23
N GLN A 15 15.11 15.55 14.89
CA GLN A 15 15.71 16.88 14.78
C GLN A 15 17.13 16.97 15.33
N SER A 16 17.55 16.03 16.17
CA SER A 16 18.85 16.00 16.83
C SER A 16 19.95 15.32 16.01
N ASP A 17 19.67 14.97 14.75
CA ASP A 17 20.66 14.28 13.91
C ASP A 17 21.78 15.26 13.48
N PRO A 18 23.05 15.04 13.89
CA PRO A 18 24.17 15.91 13.56
C PRO A 18 24.44 16.03 12.04
N ASN A 19 23.94 15.10 11.22
CA ASN A 19 24.03 15.17 9.76
C ASN A 19 23.13 16.27 9.16
N LEU A 20 22.11 16.76 9.89
CA LEU A 20 21.32 17.92 9.45
C LEU A 20 22.14 19.23 9.48
N LEU A 21 23.15 19.30 10.34
CA LEU A 21 24.01 20.48 10.52
C LEU A 21 25.28 20.42 9.65
N THR A 22 25.80 19.21 9.43
CA THR A 22 26.98 18.97 8.59
C THR A 22 26.52 18.59 7.19
N ARG A 23 26.31 19.60 6.35
CA ARG A 23 25.83 19.54 4.95
C ARG A 23 26.73 18.73 3.98
N ARG A 24 27.35 17.63 4.43
CA ARG A 24 28.27 16.78 3.65
C ARG A 24 27.53 15.81 2.74
N GLU A 25 26.37 15.32 3.17
CA GLU A 25 25.51 14.43 2.39
C GLU A 25 24.05 14.77 2.70
N VAL A 26 23.21 14.81 1.67
CA VAL A 26 21.77 15.07 1.82
C VAL A 26 20.97 13.92 1.22
N ALA A 27 19.91 13.49 1.93
CA ALA A 27 19.05 12.42 1.45
C ALA A 27 18.32 12.86 0.17
N SER A 28 18.57 12.15 -0.93
CA SER A 28 18.01 12.45 -2.24
C SER A 28 17.60 11.16 -2.95
N LEU A 29 16.40 11.15 -3.53
CA LEU A 29 15.91 10.03 -4.34
C LEU A 29 16.57 10.04 -5.73
N LEU A 30 16.66 11.24 -6.33
CA LEU A 30 17.05 11.46 -7.71
C LEU A 30 18.55 11.64 -7.92
N PHE A 31 19.27 12.19 -6.94
CA PHE A 31 20.68 12.55 -7.07
C PHE A 31 21.56 11.71 -6.14
N ASP A 32 22.87 11.71 -6.38
CA ASP A 32 23.81 11.20 -5.41
C ASP A 32 23.80 12.09 -4.16
N PRO A 33 23.87 11.55 -2.92
CA PRO A 33 23.83 12.36 -1.71
C PRO A 33 24.88 13.47 -1.64
N LYS A 34 26.04 13.31 -2.31
CA LYS A 34 27.08 14.34 -2.37
C LYS A 34 26.73 15.43 -3.36
N ASP A 35 26.20 15.07 -4.52
CA ASP A 35 25.75 16.02 -5.53
C ASP A 35 24.57 16.84 -4.99
N ALA A 36 23.61 16.18 -4.36
CA ALA A 36 22.45 16.80 -3.71
C ALA A 36 22.86 17.81 -2.63
N ALA A 37 23.97 17.59 -1.94
CA ALA A 37 24.49 18.50 -0.91
C ALA A 37 24.98 19.84 -1.48
N SER A 38 25.42 19.85 -2.74
CA SER A 38 25.85 21.05 -3.46
C SER A 38 24.68 21.89 -4.01
N MET A 39 23.49 21.29 -4.13
CA MET A 39 22.31 21.92 -4.67
C MET A 39 21.62 22.82 -3.64
N ASP A 40 21.01 23.89 -4.12
CA ASP A 40 20.26 24.83 -3.31
C ASP A 40 18.77 24.45 -3.20
N LYS A 41 18.11 25.00 -2.18
CA LYS A 41 16.70 24.70 -1.91
C LYS A 41 15.78 25.14 -3.04
N SER A 42 16.11 26.20 -3.77
CA SER A 42 15.26 26.71 -4.85
C SER A 42 15.30 25.79 -6.06
N THR A 43 16.42 25.12 -6.33
CA THR A 43 16.50 24.07 -7.36
C THR A 43 15.61 22.88 -7.04
N PHE A 44 15.61 22.37 -5.80
CA PHE A 44 14.69 21.29 -5.40
C PHE A 44 13.22 21.70 -5.50
N TYR A 45 12.91 22.94 -5.10
CA TYR A 45 11.56 23.48 -5.22
C TYR A 45 11.11 23.57 -6.67
N ALA A 46 11.92 24.17 -7.55
CA ALA A 46 11.62 24.28 -8.97
C ALA A 46 11.42 22.89 -9.60
N LEU A 47 12.27 21.92 -9.26
CA LEU A 47 12.14 20.53 -9.71
C LEU A 47 10.81 19.91 -9.27
N GLY A 48 10.42 20.11 -8.00
CA GLY A 48 9.16 19.64 -7.44
C GLY A 48 7.94 20.26 -8.13
N CYS A 49 7.97 21.57 -8.40
CA CYS A 49 6.92 22.28 -9.12
C CYS A 49 6.77 21.77 -10.56
N THR A 50 7.88 21.58 -11.29
CA THR A 50 7.84 20.97 -12.63
C THR A 50 7.26 19.55 -12.60
N GLY A 51 7.60 18.75 -11.58
CA GLY A 51 6.98 17.45 -11.38
C GLY A 51 5.47 17.53 -11.16
N LEU A 52 5.02 18.51 -10.37
CA LEU A 52 3.60 18.73 -10.12
C LEU A 52 2.86 19.16 -11.40
N GLU A 53 3.42 20.08 -12.17
CA GLU A 53 2.85 20.53 -13.45
C GLU A 53 2.69 19.39 -14.45
N GLU A 54 3.71 18.53 -14.58
CA GLU A 54 3.64 17.32 -15.40
C GLU A 54 2.55 16.36 -14.91
N LEU A 55 2.39 16.18 -13.58
CA LEU A 55 1.32 15.36 -13.00
C LEU A 55 -0.07 15.97 -13.20
N LEU A 56 -0.21 17.29 -13.15
CA LEU A 56 -1.48 17.98 -13.41
C LEU A 56 -1.98 17.76 -14.84
N GLY A 57 -1.05 17.60 -15.80
CA GLY A 57 -1.38 17.19 -17.15
C GLY A 57 -1.99 15.78 -17.27
N ILE A 58 -1.82 14.93 -16.23
CA ILE A 58 -2.33 13.55 -16.18
C ILE A 58 -3.55 13.46 -15.26
N GLU A 59 -3.48 14.07 -14.08
CA GLU A 59 -4.48 13.99 -13.02
C GLU A 59 -4.71 15.38 -12.39
N PRO A 60 -5.79 16.07 -12.76
CA PRO A 60 -6.11 17.41 -12.25
C PRO A 60 -6.33 17.45 -10.74
N ALA A 61 -6.63 16.32 -10.10
CA ALA A 61 -6.81 16.24 -8.66
C ALA A 61 -5.55 16.59 -7.84
N PHE A 62 -4.38 16.71 -8.47
CA PHE A 62 -3.18 17.23 -7.80
C PHE A 62 -3.20 18.76 -7.58
N LEU A 63 -4.17 19.49 -8.16
CA LEU A 63 -4.22 20.95 -8.07
C LEU A 63 -4.36 21.43 -6.61
N GLU A 64 -5.04 20.65 -5.77
CA GLU A 64 -5.23 20.95 -4.35
C GLU A 64 -3.91 21.10 -3.55
N PHE A 65 -2.80 20.57 -4.08
CA PHE A 65 -1.50 20.63 -3.43
C PHE A 65 -0.63 21.81 -3.88
N GLN A 66 -1.02 22.49 -4.96
CA GLN A 66 -0.25 23.59 -5.54
C GLN A 66 -0.11 24.74 -4.54
N ASP A 67 -1.22 25.15 -3.92
CA ASP A 67 -1.23 26.26 -2.96
C ASP A 67 -0.84 25.84 -1.53
N THR A 68 -0.50 24.57 -1.32
CA THR A 68 -0.09 24.05 -0.02
C THR A 68 1.36 23.55 -0.06
N LEU A 69 1.56 22.27 -0.39
CA LEU A 69 2.86 21.59 -0.38
C LEU A 69 3.86 22.16 -1.39
N PHE A 70 3.36 22.75 -2.49
CA PHE A 70 4.16 23.30 -3.58
C PHE A 70 3.99 24.82 -3.73
N SER A 71 3.52 25.49 -2.67
CA SER A 71 3.39 26.94 -2.66
C SER A 71 4.77 27.59 -2.46
N PRO A 72 4.98 28.84 -2.93
CA PRO A 72 6.23 29.57 -2.64
C PRO A 72 6.49 29.72 -1.14
N ALA A 73 5.43 29.77 -0.31
CA ALA A 73 5.54 29.83 1.15
C ALA A 73 6.15 28.55 1.76
N SER A 74 6.05 27.41 1.07
CA SER A 74 6.64 26.15 1.55
C SER A 74 8.17 26.20 1.64
N LEU A 75 8.85 27.05 0.85
CA LEU A 75 10.30 27.24 0.92
C LEU A 75 10.80 27.70 2.29
N THR A 76 9.98 28.47 3.03
CA THR A 76 10.35 29.02 4.35
C THR A 76 9.79 28.20 5.52
N LEU A 77 8.88 27.26 5.28
CA LEU A 77 8.28 26.41 6.31
C LEU A 77 9.25 25.39 6.91
N GLU A 78 9.78 25.68 8.10
CA GLU A 78 10.69 24.77 8.79
C GLU A 78 9.96 23.93 9.83
N ARG A 79 9.85 22.62 9.59
CA ARG A 79 8.98 21.70 10.35
C ARG A 79 9.36 21.59 11.84
N SER A 80 10.65 21.73 12.13
CA SER A 80 11.22 21.60 13.48
C SER A 80 10.79 22.69 14.46
N VAL A 81 10.38 23.84 13.94
CA VAL A 81 9.98 25.02 14.73
C VAL A 81 8.48 25.29 14.69
N GLN A 82 7.71 24.47 13.97
CA GLN A 82 6.25 24.60 13.91
C GLN A 82 5.57 23.98 15.14
N SER A 83 4.35 24.44 15.41
CA SER A 83 3.50 23.83 16.44
C SER A 83 3.10 22.40 16.06
N LYS A 84 2.69 21.63 17.06
CA LYS A 84 2.25 20.24 16.86
C LYS A 84 1.05 20.17 15.91
N GLU A 85 0.10 21.09 16.06
CA GLU A 85 -1.12 21.16 15.27
C GLU A 85 -0.84 21.49 13.79
N VAL A 86 0.14 22.37 13.54
CA VAL A 86 0.60 22.68 12.18
C VAL A 86 1.26 21.45 11.55
N ASN A 87 2.12 20.76 12.31
CA ASN A 87 2.77 19.54 11.84
C ASN A 87 1.77 18.41 11.56
N GLU A 88 0.72 18.25 12.37
CA GLU A 88 -0.35 17.28 12.12
C GLU A 88 -1.14 17.58 10.84
N LYS A 89 -1.43 18.86 10.55
CA LYS A 89 -2.07 19.28 9.29
C LYS A 89 -1.16 19.01 8.09
N LEU A 90 0.13 19.32 8.22
CA LEU A 90 1.13 19.01 7.20
C LEU A 90 1.21 17.50 6.93
N ASP A 91 1.19 16.69 7.99
CA ASP A 91 1.21 15.22 7.90
C ASP A 91 -0.02 14.67 7.17
N ALA A 92 -1.19 15.22 7.45
CA ALA A 92 -2.41 14.86 6.74
C ALA A 92 -2.31 15.21 5.25
N GLY A 93 -1.83 16.41 4.92
CA GLY A 93 -1.62 16.86 3.54
C GLY A 93 -0.62 15.99 2.78
N ILE A 94 0.53 15.69 3.38
CA ILE A 94 1.56 14.80 2.80
C ILE A 94 1.02 13.39 2.61
N SER A 95 0.29 12.86 3.60
CA SER A 95 -0.28 11.51 3.52
C SER A 95 -1.32 11.41 2.40
N LEU A 96 -2.15 12.44 2.24
CA LEU A 96 -3.11 12.52 1.14
C LEU A 96 -2.42 12.62 -0.22
N PHE A 97 -1.40 13.48 -0.33
CA PHE A 97 -0.60 13.62 -1.56
C PHE A 97 0.03 12.29 -1.97
N LEU A 98 0.75 11.62 -1.05
CA LEU A 98 1.41 10.34 -1.31
C LEU A 98 0.41 9.24 -1.67
N THR A 99 -0.78 9.24 -1.07
CA THR A 99 -1.86 8.32 -1.41
C THR A 99 -2.35 8.53 -2.86
N ARG A 100 -2.50 9.79 -3.29
CA ARG A 100 -2.88 10.13 -4.68
C ARG A 100 -1.75 9.90 -5.68
N LEU A 101 -0.50 10.03 -5.23
CA LEU A 101 0.71 9.83 -6.03
C LEU A 101 0.99 8.35 -6.33
N SER A 102 0.61 7.43 -5.44
CA SER A 102 0.94 6.01 -5.53
C SER A 102 0.65 5.37 -6.91
N PRO A 103 -0.51 5.58 -7.57
CA PRO A 103 -0.75 5.11 -8.94
C PRO A 103 0.25 5.57 -10.00
N TYR A 104 0.91 6.70 -9.76
CA TYR A 104 1.83 7.37 -10.68
C TYR A 104 3.29 7.24 -10.27
N PHE A 105 3.58 6.46 -9.22
CA PHE A 105 4.90 6.41 -8.60
C PHE A 105 6.03 6.15 -9.61
N LEU A 106 5.82 5.25 -10.58
CA LEU A 106 6.85 4.92 -11.59
C LEU A 106 7.14 6.05 -12.60
N LEU A 107 6.33 7.11 -12.62
CA LEU A 107 6.56 8.25 -13.50
C LEU A 107 7.64 9.17 -12.92
N LYS A 108 8.56 9.61 -13.76
CA LYS A 108 9.58 10.62 -13.40
C LYS A 108 9.01 11.85 -12.67
N PRO A 109 7.87 12.45 -13.08
CA PRO A 109 7.32 13.59 -12.34
C PRO A 109 6.92 13.26 -10.90
N ALA A 110 6.47 12.03 -10.61
CA ALA A 110 6.20 11.63 -9.23
C ALA A 110 7.47 11.61 -8.37
N HIS A 111 8.59 11.15 -8.92
CA HIS A 111 9.88 11.19 -8.22
C HIS A 111 10.35 12.62 -7.97
N LYS A 112 10.16 13.56 -8.91
CA LYS A 112 10.47 14.99 -8.73
C LYS A 112 9.67 15.58 -7.56
N CYS A 113 8.38 15.25 -7.45
CA CYS A 113 7.57 15.68 -6.32
C CYS A 113 8.07 15.08 -4.99
N ILE A 114 8.37 13.78 -4.95
CA ILE A 114 8.91 13.12 -3.75
C ILE A 114 10.23 13.75 -3.33
N GLU A 115 11.11 14.08 -4.28
CA GLU A 115 12.39 14.74 -4.04
C GLU A 115 12.20 16.04 -3.24
N TRP A 116 11.26 16.89 -3.67
CA TRP A 116 10.91 18.11 -2.94
C TRP A 116 10.42 17.81 -1.51
N LEU A 117 9.52 16.83 -1.35
CA LEU A 117 8.99 16.49 -0.02
C LEU A 117 10.06 15.91 0.93
N VAL A 118 11.00 15.13 0.39
CA VAL A 118 12.15 14.57 1.13
C VAL A 118 13.08 15.68 1.60
N HIS A 119 13.36 16.65 0.74
CA HIS A 119 14.23 17.77 1.04
C HIS A 119 13.60 18.80 1.97
N ARG A 120 12.32 19.15 1.77
CA ARG A 120 11.66 20.22 2.53
C ARG A 120 11.02 19.76 3.82
N PHE A 121 10.28 18.65 3.77
CA PHE A 121 9.45 18.20 4.89
C PHE A 121 10.01 16.96 5.59
N HIS A 122 11.13 16.43 5.08
CA HIS A 122 11.82 15.26 5.62
C HIS A 122 10.89 14.05 5.81
N ILE A 123 10.08 13.75 4.79
CA ILE A 123 9.07 12.68 4.85
C ILE A 123 9.66 11.29 5.13
N GLN A 124 10.92 11.06 4.77
CA GLN A 124 11.71 9.86 5.10
C GLN A 124 12.00 9.69 6.60
N LEU A 125 11.78 10.74 7.41
CA LEU A 125 11.93 10.72 8.87
C LEU A 125 10.56 10.76 9.56
N TYR A 126 9.66 11.64 9.09
CA TYR A 126 8.41 11.92 9.78
C TYR A 126 7.18 11.18 9.24
N ASN A 127 7.21 10.78 7.97
CA ASN A 127 6.05 10.21 7.25
C ASN A 127 6.38 8.84 6.64
N VAL A 128 7.20 8.05 7.34
CA VAL A 128 7.71 6.75 6.84
C VAL A 128 6.58 5.82 6.42
N ASP A 129 5.53 5.69 7.23
CA ASP A 129 4.38 4.84 6.95
C ASP A 129 3.63 5.27 5.68
N SER A 130 3.43 6.58 5.48
CA SER A 130 2.75 7.12 4.29
C SER A 130 3.63 6.98 3.03
N LEU A 131 4.95 7.16 3.17
CA LEU A 131 5.89 6.97 2.07
C LEU A 131 5.97 5.50 1.65
N LEU A 132 6.08 4.57 2.62
CA LEU A 132 6.07 3.13 2.33
C LEU A 132 4.73 2.67 1.75
N ALA A 133 3.60 3.21 2.23
CA ALA A 133 2.29 2.94 1.64
C ALA A 133 2.23 3.33 0.16
N CYS A 134 2.87 4.45 -0.22
CA CYS A 134 2.91 4.90 -1.61
C CYS A 134 3.71 3.96 -2.52
N VAL A 135 4.83 3.43 -2.02
CA VAL A 135 5.82 2.72 -2.87
C VAL A 135 5.75 1.19 -2.80
N LEU A 136 5.12 0.62 -1.76
CA LEU A 136 5.00 -0.84 -1.57
C LEU A 136 4.35 -1.60 -2.74
N PRO A 137 3.36 -1.05 -3.49
CA PRO A 137 2.85 -1.71 -4.68
C PRO A 137 3.93 -2.01 -5.74
N TYR A 138 5.09 -1.35 -5.66
CA TYR A 138 6.22 -1.45 -6.59
C TYR A 138 7.48 -2.04 -5.94
N HIS A 139 7.28 -2.88 -4.92
CA HIS A 139 8.34 -3.50 -4.10
C HIS A 139 9.42 -4.26 -4.88
N ASP A 140 9.10 -4.72 -6.09
CA ASP A 140 9.96 -5.45 -7.01
C ASP A 140 10.81 -4.54 -7.93
N THR A 141 10.72 -3.22 -7.77
CA THR A 141 11.46 -2.24 -8.59
C THR A 141 12.71 -1.69 -7.90
N ASN A 142 13.69 -1.25 -8.69
CA ASN A 142 14.89 -0.60 -8.16
C ASN A 142 14.59 0.75 -7.48
N VAL A 143 13.55 1.46 -7.95
CA VAL A 143 13.15 2.75 -7.37
C VAL A 143 12.60 2.56 -5.95
N PHE A 144 11.87 1.48 -5.69
CA PHE A 144 11.47 1.12 -4.32
C PHE A 144 12.69 0.97 -3.41
N VAL A 145 13.76 0.29 -3.88
CA VAL A 145 14.99 0.13 -3.09
C VAL A 145 15.67 1.47 -2.84
N ARG A 146 15.68 2.38 -3.83
CA ARG A 146 16.19 3.75 -3.65
C ARG A 146 15.42 4.49 -2.56
N VAL A 147 14.09 4.37 -2.51
CA VAL A 147 13.28 4.94 -1.43
C VAL A 147 13.61 4.30 -0.09
N LEU A 148 13.77 2.98 -0.02
CA LEU A 148 14.19 2.30 1.20
C LEU A 148 15.53 2.81 1.71
N GLN A 149 16.50 3.09 0.83
CA GLN A 149 17.82 3.61 1.21
C GLN A 149 17.76 4.99 1.86
N LEU A 150 16.69 5.77 1.65
CA LEU A 150 16.47 7.06 2.31
C LEU A 150 16.05 6.91 3.78
N LEU A 151 15.46 5.76 4.14
CA LEU A 151 14.83 5.54 5.44
C LEU A 151 15.87 5.16 6.51
N LYS A 152 15.68 5.67 7.73
CA LYS A 152 16.52 5.30 8.89
C LYS A 152 15.94 4.09 9.62
N ILE A 153 16.06 2.91 9.02
CA ILE A 153 15.47 1.65 9.54
C ILE A 153 16.46 0.81 10.38
N LYS A 154 17.45 1.45 11.03
CA LYS A 154 18.49 0.72 11.78
C LYS A 154 18.01 0.19 13.13
N ASP A 155 16.91 0.71 13.65
CA ASP A 155 16.39 0.31 14.96
C ASP A 155 15.53 -0.95 14.84
N ALA A 156 15.83 -1.97 15.66
CA ALA A 156 15.06 -3.21 15.71
C ALA A 156 13.63 -3.00 16.21
N THR A 157 13.37 -1.90 16.92
CA THR A 157 12.01 -1.52 17.36
C THR A 157 11.18 -0.89 16.24
N ASN A 158 11.79 -0.54 15.11
CA ASN A 158 11.08 -0.03 13.95
C ASN A 158 10.29 -1.17 13.29
N ARG A 159 8.98 -0.96 13.06
CA ARG A 159 8.10 -1.91 12.36
C ARG A 159 8.60 -2.31 10.97
N TRP A 160 9.45 -1.49 10.36
CA TRP A 160 10.02 -1.69 9.04
C TRP A 160 11.38 -2.38 9.06
N SER A 161 11.90 -2.75 10.24
CA SER A 161 13.24 -3.34 10.43
C SER A 161 13.52 -4.57 9.57
N TRP A 162 12.49 -5.34 9.22
CA TRP A 162 12.61 -6.49 8.31
C TRP A 162 13.07 -6.11 6.89
N LEU A 163 12.89 -4.84 6.47
CA LEU A 163 13.36 -4.32 5.19
C LEU A 163 14.82 -3.84 5.24
N HIS A 164 15.44 -3.78 6.42
CA HIS A 164 16.80 -3.25 6.59
C HIS A 164 17.83 -4.02 5.77
N CYS A 165 17.65 -5.34 5.60
CA CYS A 165 18.55 -6.19 4.82
C CYS A 165 18.59 -5.83 3.33
N LEU A 166 17.58 -5.11 2.81
CA LEU A 166 17.50 -4.71 1.40
C LEU A 166 18.25 -3.41 1.11
N GLN A 167 18.55 -2.59 2.12
CA GLN A 167 19.15 -1.27 1.92
C GLN A 167 20.57 -1.34 1.33
N LYS A 168 21.39 -2.31 1.76
CA LYS A 168 22.79 -2.45 1.28
C LYS A 168 22.93 -3.16 -0.06
N PRO A 169 22.27 -4.31 -0.31
CA PRO A 169 22.46 -5.06 -1.55
C PRO A 169 21.90 -4.34 -2.78
N GLY A 170 20.97 -3.39 -2.60
CA GLY A 170 20.32 -2.73 -3.72
C GLY A 170 19.34 -3.64 -4.48
N VAL A 171 18.95 -4.77 -3.88
CA VAL A 171 18.10 -5.78 -4.51
C VAL A 171 16.63 -5.53 -4.15
N PRO A 172 15.69 -5.59 -5.12
CA PRO A 172 14.28 -5.44 -4.84
C PRO A 172 13.72 -6.49 -3.87
N LEU A 173 12.62 -6.15 -3.20
CA LEU A 173 11.95 -7.06 -2.30
C LEU A 173 11.32 -8.20 -3.11
N SER A 174 11.67 -9.45 -2.78
CA SER A 174 11.02 -10.60 -3.40
C SER A 174 9.57 -10.73 -2.94
N ARG A 175 8.69 -11.14 -3.85
CA ARG A 175 7.27 -11.42 -3.54
C ARG A 175 7.13 -12.47 -2.42
N GLY A 176 8.00 -13.48 -2.41
CA GLY A 176 8.01 -14.50 -1.36
C GLY A 176 8.26 -13.91 0.02
N ALA A 177 9.29 -13.08 0.16
CA ALA A 177 9.60 -12.42 1.44
C ALA A 177 8.46 -11.48 1.90
N LEU A 178 7.84 -10.75 0.98
CA LEU A 178 6.67 -9.91 1.28
C LEU A 178 5.50 -10.75 1.82
N ILE A 179 5.18 -11.86 1.16
CA ILE A 179 4.10 -12.77 1.58
C ILE A 179 4.43 -13.38 2.95
N THR A 180 5.67 -13.86 3.14
CA THR A 180 6.16 -14.40 4.42
C THR A 180 5.96 -13.43 5.56
N HIS A 181 6.36 -12.17 5.38
CA HIS A 181 6.15 -11.16 6.40
C HIS A 181 4.66 -10.85 6.62
N CYS A 182 3.86 -10.83 5.55
CA CYS A 182 2.42 -10.54 5.62
C CYS A 182 1.61 -11.53 6.44
N TYR A 183 1.88 -12.83 6.34
CA TYR A 183 1.18 -13.79 7.20
C TYR A 183 1.79 -13.93 8.60
N SER A 184 3.08 -13.58 8.76
CA SER A 184 3.75 -13.66 10.07
C SER A 184 3.43 -12.47 10.98
N ASP A 185 3.18 -11.29 10.41
CA ASP A 185 2.92 -10.06 11.14
C ASP A 185 1.53 -9.46 10.80
N LEU A 186 0.58 -9.64 11.72
CA LEU A 186 -0.79 -9.11 11.59
C LEU A 186 -0.83 -7.57 11.54
N SER A 187 0.17 -6.88 12.10
CA SER A 187 0.25 -5.42 12.04
C SER A 187 0.61 -4.93 10.64
N PHE A 188 1.40 -5.71 9.89
CA PHE A 188 1.70 -5.43 8.49
C PHE A 188 0.48 -5.76 7.61
N MET A 189 -0.21 -6.87 7.86
CA MET A 189 -1.47 -7.18 7.17
C MET A 189 -2.50 -6.05 7.33
N ASP A 190 -2.67 -5.54 8.56
CA ASP A 190 -3.53 -4.38 8.84
C ASP A 190 -3.14 -3.13 8.06
N PHE A 191 -1.83 -2.89 7.95
CA PHE A 191 -1.29 -1.76 7.24
C PHE A 191 -1.62 -1.83 5.74
N ILE A 192 -1.48 -3.00 5.12
CA ILE A 192 -1.87 -3.24 3.72
C ILE A 192 -3.36 -2.95 3.53
N CYS A 193 -4.22 -3.48 4.40
CA CYS A 193 -5.67 -3.23 4.33
C CYS A 193 -6.02 -1.73 4.54
N THR A 194 -5.36 -1.08 5.50
CA THR A 194 -5.55 0.35 5.79
C THR A 194 -5.14 1.22 4.62
N MET A 195 -4.00 0.92 3.98
CA MET A 195 -3.53 1.63 2.79
C MET A 195 -4.58 1.62 1.68
N VAL A 196 -5.12 0.44 1.36
CA VAL A 196 -6.12 0.27 0.28
C VAL A 196 -7.40 1.06 0.61
N THR A 197 -7.83 1.01 1.87
CA THR A 197 -9.04 1.73 2.28
C THR A 197 -8.89 3.24 2.34
N LYS A 198 -7.67 3.75 2.59
CA LYS A 198 -7.31 5.18 2.49
C LYS A 198 -7.20 5.64 1.04
N ALA A 199 -6.63 4.83 0.16
CA ALA A 199 -6.56 5.12 -1.27
C ALA A 199 -7.95 5.26 -1.93
N TYR A 200 -8.93 4.56 -1.38
CA TYR A 200 -10.33 4.64 -1.80
C TYR A 200 -11.11 5.80 -1.16
N SER A 201 -10.81 6.20 0.08
CA SER A 201 -11.64 7.18 0.80
C SER A 201 -11.61 8.55 0.12
N GLY A 202 -12.77 9.05 -0.29
CA GLY A 202 -12.92 10.36 -0.94
C GLY A 202 -12.91 10.34 -2.47
N ARG A 203 -12.81 9.17 -3.11
CA ARG A 203 -12.90 9.03 -4.58
C ARG A 203 -14.24 8.42 -4.99
N SER A 204 -14.88 9.01 -6.00
CA SER A 204 -16.13 8.52 -6.60
C SER A 204 -15.89 8.25 -8.09
N GLY A 205 -16.44 7.15 -8.62
CA GLY A 205 -16.31 6.76 -10.03
C GLY A 205 -15.21 5.73 -10.33
N SER A 206 -15.19 5.20 -11.56
CA SER A 206 -14.21 4.20 -11.99
C SER A 206 -12.80 4.79 -12.03
N CYS A 207 -11.97 4.45 -11.06
CA CYS A 207 -10.56 4.86 -11.01
C CYS A 207 -9.68 3.70 -11.48
N SER A 208 -9.50 3.56 -12.80
CA SER A 208 -8.57 2.58 -13.41
C SER A 208 -7.14 2.71 -12.84
N GLN A 209 -6.76 3.91 -12.42
CA GLN A 209 -5.49 4.25 -11.79
C GLN A 209 -5.24 3.46 -10.49
N LEU A 210 -6.30 3.16 -9.71
CA LEU A 210 -6.18 2.42 -8.45
C LEU A 210 -6.00 0.92 -8.63
N ARG A 211 -6.08 0.41 -9.87
CA ARG A 211 -5.94 -1.01 -10.18
C ARG A 211 -4.63 -1.59 -9.64
N VAL A 212 -3.53 -0.84 -9.68
CA VAL A 212 -2.23 -1.28 -9.14
C VAL A 212 -2.33 -1.56 -7.62
N ILE A 213 -3.03 -0.70 -6.88
CA ILE A 213 -3.21 -0.85 -5.43
C ILE A 213 -4.11 -2.05 -5.12
N PHE A 214 -5.21 -2.23 -5.87
CA PHE A 214 -6.10 -3.39 -5.67
C PHE A 214 -5.46 -4.71 -6.11
N SER A 215 -4.64 -4.69 -7.16
CA SER A 215 -3.87 -5.85 -7.60
C SER A 215 -2.82 -6.22 -6.56
N PHE A 216 -2.10 -5.23 -6.01
CA PHE A 216 -1.17 -5.44 -4.90
C PHE A 216 -1.87 -6.02 -3.67
N TYR A 217 -3.06 -5.50 -3.33
CA TYR A 217 -3.89 -6.01 -2.23
C TYR A 217 -4.23 -7.49 -2.40
N ALA A 218 -4.84 -7.86 -3.53
CA ALA A 218 -5.20 -9.26 -3.80
C ALA A 218 -3.96 -10.16 -3.89
N SER A 219 -2.92 -9.72 -4.59
CA SER A 219 -1.69 -10.49 -4.82
C SER A 219 -0.80 -10.67 -3.59
N THR A 220 -1.07 -9.95 -2.50
CA THR A 220 -0.39 -10.07 -1.21
C THR A 220 -1.25 -10.83 -0.19
N ILE A 221 -2.51 -10.43 0.00
CA ILE A 221 -3.37 -11.02 1.03
C ILE A 221 -3.80 -12.45 0.66
N VAL A 222 -4.15 -12.72 -0.59
CA VAL A 222 -4.61 -14.07 -0.99
C VAL A 222 -3.50 -15.12 -0.79
N PRO A 223 -2.26 -14.91 -1.29
CA PRO A 223 -1.18 -15.86 -1.02
C PRO A 223 -0.76 -15.91 0.46
N ALA A 224 -0.86 -14.80 1.19
CA ALA A 224 -0.60 -14.80 2.63
C ALA A 224 -1.59 -15.71 3.37
N LEU A 225 -2.89 -15.63 3.04
CA LEU A 225 -3.90 -16.53 3.60
C LEU A 225 -3.71 -17.98 3.16
N ASP A 226 -3.20 -18.21 1.95
CA ASP A 226 -2.91 -19.56 1.46
C ASP A 226 -1.72 -20.20 2.17
N ALA A 227 -0.68 -19.41 2.46
CA ALA A 227 0.53 -19.86 3.15
C ALA A 227 0.34 -20.18 4.64
N VAL A 228 -0.75 -19.72 5.25
CA VAL A 228 -1.08 -20.06 6.65
C VAL A 228 -1.69 -21.46 6.72
N ASP A 229 -1.20 -22.28 7.65
CA ASP A 229 -1.71 -23.64 7.91
C ASP A 229 -3.17 -23.60 8.37
N LYS A 230 -3.47 -22.75 9.36
CA LYS A 230 -4.81 -22.53 9.90
C LYS A 230 -5.08 -21.04 10.08
N VAL A 231 -6.09 -20.53 9.38
CA VAL A 231 -6.56 -19.16 9.55
C VAL A 231 -7.15 -19.01 10.96
N SER A 232 -6.56 -18.14 11.77
CA SER A 232 -6.99 -17.89 13.15
C SER A 232 -8.12 -16.87 13.22
N ASP A 233 -8.89 -16.91 14.31
CA ASP A 233 -9.96 -15.93 14.57
C ASP A 233 -9.43 -14.49 14.61
N ALA A 234 -8.16 -14.31 14.99
CA ALA A 234 -7.48 -13.02 14.96
C ALA A 234 -7.34 -12.47 13.53
N ILE A 235 -6.93 -13.31 12.56
CA ILE A 235 -6.85 -12.92 11.14
C ILE A 235 -8.24 -12.55 10.61
N ILE A 236 -9.25 -13.36 10.93
CA ILE A 236 -10.63 -13.12 10.50
C ILE A 236 -11.13 -11.78 11.07
N SER A 237 -10.97 -11.57 12.37
CA SER A 237 -11.39 -10.34 13.06
C SER A 237 -10.72 -9.11 12.49
N LYS A 238 -9.45 -9.24 12.06
CA LYS A 238 -8.68 -8.16 11.44
C LYS A 238 -9.17 -7.85 10.02
N LEU A 239 -9.43 -8.86 9.21
CA LEU A 239 -9.82 -8.71 7.80
C LEU A 239 -11.29 -8.32 7.62
N LEU A 240 -12.17 -8.76 8.51
CA LEU A 240 -13.62 -8.58 8.41
C LEU A 240 -14.07 -7.13 8.12
N PRO A 241 -13.61 -6.08 8.84
CA PRO A 241 -14.03 -4.71 8.55
C PRO A 241 -13.62 -4.25 7.14
N TYR A 242 -12.47 -4.71 6.66
CA TYR A 242 -11.96 -4.37 5.33
C TYR A 242 -12.72 -5.09 4.22
N VAL A 243 -13.03 -6.37 4.42
CA VAL A 243 -13.88 -7.16 3.52
C VAL A 243 -15.27 -6.54 3.41
N GLN A 244 -15.89 -6.17 4.53
CA GLN A 244 -17.20 -5.52 4.53
C GLN A 244 -17.18 -4.19 3.77
N LYS A 245 -16.11 -3.38 3.93
CA LYS A 245 -15.94 -2.13 3.19
C LYS A 245 -15.75 -2.37 1.69
N GLY A 246 -14.97 -3.39 1.32
CA GLY A 246 -14.74 -3.78 -0.08
C GLY A 246 -16.00 -4.27 -0.79
N LEU A 247 -16.78 -5.12 -0.14
CA LEU A 247 -18.05 -5.64 -0.67
C LEU A 247 -19.11 -4.55 -0.90
N LYS A 248 -19.10 -3.51 -0.05
CA LYS A 248 -20.00 -2.35 -0.17
C LYS A 248 -19.50 -1.28 -1.17
N SER A 249 -18.27 -1.39 -1.67
CA SER A 249 -17.70 -0.38 -2.56
C SER A 249 -18.42 -0.32 -3.92
N SER A 250 -18.46 0.85 -4.56
CA SER A 250 -18.94 1.00 -5.93
C SER A 250 -17.91 0.59 -6.99
N LEU A 251 -16.63 0.43 -6.61
CA LEU A 251 -15.53 0.11 -7.53
C LEU A 251 -15.48 -1.38 -7.87
N SER A 252 -15.53 -1.71 -9.15
CA SER A 252 -15.42 -3.07 -9.68
C SER A 252 -14.12 -3.75 -9.25
N ASP A 253 -12.99 -3.08 -9.46
CA ASP A 253 -11.65 -3.64 -9.19
C ASP A 253 -11.45 -3.91 -7.69
N TYR A 254 -11.99 -3.04 -6.81
CA TYR A 254 -11.90 -3.24 -5.37
C TYR A 254 -12.82 -4.37 -4.89
N LYS A 255 -14.04 -4.46 -5.42
CA LYS A 255 -14.95 -5.57 -5.17
C LYS A 255 -14.34 -6.89 -5.63
N ALA A 256 -13.78 -6.94 -6.83
CA ALA A 256 -13.14 -8.12 -7.40
C ALA A 256 -11.96 -8.61 -6.52
N ALA A 257 -11.06 -7.70 -6.11
CA ALA A 257 -9.97 -8.03 -5.18
C ALA A 257 -10.51 -8.56 -3.84
N THR A 258 -11.60 -7.97 -3.34
CA THR A 258 -12.25 -8.43 -2.10
C THR A 258 -12.88 -9.81 -2.27
N TYR A 259 -13.49 -10.11 -3.42
CA TYR A 259 -14.02 -11.44 -3.71
C TYR A 259 -12.92 -12.51 -3.72
N MET A 260 -11.74 -12.20 -4.27
CA MET A 260 -10.61 -13.16 -4.23
C MET A 260 -10.22 -13.52 -2.79
N ILE A 261 -10.18 -12.52 -1.89
CA ILE A 261 -9.86 -12.74 -0.48
C ILE A 261 -10.95 -13.57 0.21
N VAL A 262 -12.22 -13.25 -0.05
CA VAL A 262 -13.36 -14.01 0.50
C VAL A 262 -13.34 -15.46 0.02
N CYS A 263 -13.08 -15.69 -1.28
CA CYS A 263 -12.94 -17.04 -1.83
C CYS A 263 -11.82 -17.81 -1.13
N GLN A 264 -10.68 -17.18 -0.89
CA GLN A 264 -9.56 -17.83 -0.18
C GLN A 264 -9.91 -18.17 1.26
N LEU A 265 -10.61 -17.27 1.97
CA LEU A 265 -11.12 -17.55 3.32
C LEU A 265 -12.10 -18.74 3.31
N ALA A 266 -12.99 -18.82 2.31
CA ALA A 266 -13.95 -19.92 2.18
C ALA A 266 -13.31 -21.28 1.92
N VAL A 267 -12.11 -21.31 1.33
CA VAL A 267 -11.34 -22.54 1.11
C VAL A 267 -10.66 -23.00 2.40
N LYS A 268 -10.14 -22.07 3.21
CA LYS A 268 -9.33 -22.38 4.41
C LYS A 268 -10.14 -22.46 5.71
N VAL A 269 -11.33 -21.86 5.75
CA VAL A 269 -12.19 -21.77 6.94
C VAL A 269 -13.53 -22.44 6.65
N VAL A 270 -14.00 -23.25 7.60
CA VAL A 270 -15.39 -23.74 7.57
C VAL A 270 -16.31 -22.55 7.86
N MET A 271 -16.89 -21.99 6.81
CA MET A 271 -17.83 -20.87 6.93
C MET A 271 -19.23 -21.38 7.27
N GLU A 272 -19.98 -20.60 8.03
CA GLU A 272 -21.40 -20.88 8.28
C GLU A 272 -22.20 -20.80 6.97
N ALA A 273 -23.13 -21.75 6.76
CA ALA A 273 -23.91 -21.85 5.53
C ALA A 273 -24.65 -20.53 5.17
N SER A 274 -25.14 -19.81 6.18
CA SER A 274 -25.82 -18.52 6.02
C SER A 274 -24.91 -17.43 5.40
N LEU A 275 -23.63 -17.41 5.77
CA LEU A 275 -22.64 -16.48 5.24
C LEU A 275 -22.24 -16.85 3.81
N VAL A 276 -22.15 -18.14 3.52
CA VAL A 276 -21.86 -18.67 2.17
C VAL A 276 -22.99 -18.29 1.20
N ASP A 277 -24.25 -18.45 1.62
CA ASP A 277 -25.40 -18.08 0.82
C ASP A 277 -25.47 -16.57 0.58
N THR A 278 -25.19 -15.76 1.62
CA THR A 278 -25.14 -14.30 1.49
C THR A 278 -24.05 -13.86 0.50
N LEU A 279 -22.86 -14.47 0.58
CA LEU A 279 -21.76 -14.19 -0.33
C LEU A 279 -22.07 -14.65 -1.76
N ALA A 280 -22.67 -15.83 -1.94
CA ALA A 280 -23.08 -16.34 -3.24
C ALA A 280 -24.12 -15.42 -3.91
N VAL A 281 -25.08 -14.89 -3.14
CA VAL A 281 -26.06 -13.89 -3.61
C VAL A 281 -25.37 -12.56 -3.98
N HIS A 282 -24.40 -12.10 -3.20
CA HIS A 282 -23.66 -10.87 -3.50
C HIS A 282 -22.77 -10.99 -4.74
N VAL A 283 -22.10 -12.13 -4.93
CA VAL A 283 -21.26 -12.41 -6.10
C VAL A 283 -22.14 -12.52 -7.35
N SER A 284 -23.22 -13.32 -7.31
CA SER A 284 -24.14 -13.47 -8.43
C SER A 284 -24.78 -12.14 -8.85
N ARG A 285 -25.23 -11.30 -7.90
CA ARG A 285 -25.77 -9.97 -8.21
C ARG A 285 -24.74 -9.01 -8.79
N SER A 286 -23.46 -9.13 -8.45
CA SER A 286 -22.41 -8.26 -8.98
C SER A 286 -21.97 -8.70 -10.38
N LEU A 287 -21.89 -10.01 -10.63
CA LEU A 287 -21.63 -10.58 -11.96
C LEU A 287 -22.74 -10.26 -12.97
N LEU A 288 -23.99 -10.11 -12.51
CA LEU A 288 -25.12 -9.70 -13.36
C LEU A 288 -25.14 -8.20 -13.70
N LYS A 289 -24.37 -7.37 -12.99
CA LYS A 289 -24.36 -5.90 -13.17
C LYS A 289 -23.17 -5.38 -13.97
N GLU A 290 -22.10 -6.17 -14.11
CA GLU A 290 -20.93 -5.78 -14.91
C GLU A 290 -20.98 -6.44 -16.28
N PRO A 291 -20.91 -5.68 -17.39
CA PRO A 291 -20.64 -6.29 -18.68
C PRO A 291 -19.24 -6.86 -18.63
N VAL A 292 -19.16 -8.19 -18.75
CA VAL A 292 -17.93 -8.95 -18.97
C VAL A 292 -17.09 -8.22 -20.02
N LEU A 293 -15.88 -7.81 -19.62
CA LEU A 293 -14.73 -7.45 -20.46
C LEU A 293 -15.08 -7.34 -21.94
N ALA A 294 -15.25 -6.12 -22.45
CA ALA A 294 -15.38 -5.88 -23.88
C ALA A 294 -14.21 -6.57 -24.61
N PRO A 295 -14.45 -7.58 -25.46
CA PRO A 295 -13.42 -8.05 -26.35
C PRO A 295 -13.37 -7.07 -27.51
N GLU A 296 -12.24 -6.38 -27.67
CA GLU A 296 -11.90 -5.88 -28.99
C GLU A 296 -11.83 -7.09 -29.93
N GLY A 297 -12.72 -7.12 -30.93
CA GLY A 297 -12.67 -8.05 -32.05
C GLY A 297 -13.65 -9.24 -31.99
N LEU A 298 -14.68 -9.13 -32.84
CA LEU A 298 -15.45 -10.22 -33.48
C LEU A 298 -16.45 -11.01 -32.62
N VAL A 299 -17.72 -10.61 -32.77
CA VAL A 299 -18.96 -11.41 -32.86
C VAL A 299 -18.87 -12.86 -32.34
N SER A 300 -19.50 -13.16 -31.20
CA SER A 300 -20.34 -14.36 -31.05
C SER A 300 -21.15 -14.37 -29.74
N ARG A 301 -22.35 -14.97 -29.84
CA ARG A 301 -23.41 -15.21 -28.84
C ARG A 301 -22.97 -15.51 -27.40
N PRO A 302 -23.85 -15.30 -26.39
CA PRO A 302 -23.54 -15.62 -24.99
C PRO A 302 -23.17 -17.09 -24.86
N SER A 303 -21.88 -17.35 -24.65
CA SER A 303 -21.32 -18.69 -24.70
C SER A 303 -21.66 -19.47 -23.42
N ARG A 304 -22.09 -20.72 -23.59
CA ARG A 304 -22.38 -21.70 -22.52
C ARG A 304 -21.22 -21.88 -21.51
N ARG A 305 -20.01 -21.38 -21.82
CA ARG A 305 -18.86 -21.28 -20.91
C ARG A 305 -19.11 -20.43 -19.68
N CYS A 306 -19.91 -19.36 -19.74
CA CYS A 306 -20.13 -18.48 -18.59
C CYS A 306 -20.98 -19.16 -17.51
N LYS A 307 -22.06 -19.84 -17.90
CA LYS A 307 -22.86 -20.68 -16.99
C LYS A 307 -22.06 -21.86 -16.43
N GLN A 308 -21.17 -22.48 -17.23
CA GLN A 308 -20.28 -23.54 -16.75
C GLN A 308 -19.21 -23.04 -15.78
N SER A 309 -18.76 -21.78 -15.91
CA SER A 309 -17.83 -21.13 -14.98
C SER A 309 -18.49 -20.80 -13.65
N GLU A 310 -19.73 -20.28 -13.67
CA GLU A 310 -20.54 -20.04 -12.47
C GLU A 310 -20.85 -21.35 -11.73
N ASP A 311 -21.29 -22.38 -12.46
CA ASP A 311 -21.51 -23.72 -11.90
C ASP A 311 -20.23 -24.34 -11.37
N ARG A 312 -19.09 -24.15 -12.04
CA ARG A 312 -17.79 -24.61 -11.53
C ARG A 312 -17.40 -23.86 -10.27
N THR A 313 -17.54 -22.55 -10.21
CA THR A 313 -17.15 -21.77 -9.03
C THR A 313 -18.03 -22.11 -7.83
N LEU A 314 -19.36 -22.24 -8.02
CA LEU A 314 -20.27 -22.72 -6.98
C LEU A 314 -20.00 -24.18 -6.60
N LYS A 315 -19.68 -25.05 -7.55
CA LYS A 315 -19.32 -26.45 -7.27
C LYS A 315 -17.97 -26.56 -6.57
N THR A 316 -16.99 -25.72 -6.88
CA THR A 316 -15.69 -25.69 -6.20
C THR A 316 -15.86 -25.16 -4.78
N LEU A 317 -16.64 -24.09 -4.56
CA LEU A 317 -16.98 -23.60 -3.22
C LEU A 317 -17.70 -24.67 -2.38
N LYS A 318 -18.68 -25.37 -2.96
CA LYS A 318 -19.38 -26.46 -2.27
C LYS A 318 -18.50 -27.71 -2.07
N ALA A 319 -17.64 -28.04 -3.03
CA ALA A 319 -16.72 -29.19 -2.94
C ALA A 319 -15.59 -28.96 -1.92
N SER A 320 -15.01 -27.76 -1.86
CA SER A 320 -13.99 -27.39 -0.87
C SER A 320 -14.53 -27.50 0.56
N GLN A 321 -15.80 -27.15 0.80
CA GLN A 321 -16.46 -27.35 2.10
C GLN A 321 -16.67 -28.84 2.42
N THR A 322 -17.01 -29.66 1.42
CA THR A 322 -17.22 -31.09 1.60
C THR A 322 -15.92 -31.84 1.91
N VAL A 323 -14.80 -31.43 1.29
CA VAL A 323 -13.45 -31.98 1.56
C VAL A 323 -12.94 -31.57 2.95
N GLY A 324 -13.19 -30.33 3.38
CA GLY A 324 -12.85 -29.87 4.73
C GLY A 324 -13.60 -30.63 5.84
N LEU A 325 -14.86 -31.02 5.58
CA LEU A 325 -15.66 -31.89 6.47
C LEU A 325 -15.11 -33.32 6.53
N GLY A 326 -14.60 -33.87 5.42
CA GLY A 326 -14.05 -35.23 5.36
C GLY A 326 -12.67 -35.40 6.03
N CYS A 327 -11.82 -34.38 6.01
CA CYS A 327 -10.52 -34.43 6.71
C CYS A 327 -10.66 -34.26 8.24
N TYR A 328 -11.71 -33.58 8.71
CA TYR A 328 -11.96 -33.40 10.14
C TYR A 328 -12.63 -34.61 10.82
N THR A 329 -13.38 -35.44 10.08
CA THR A 329 -13.96 -36.67 10.65
C THR A 329 -12.92 -37.77 10.83
N HIS A 330 -11.85 -37.80 10.04
CA HIS A 330 -10.81 -38.83 10.17
C HIS A 330 -9.77 -38.54 11.27
N CYS A 331 -9.65 -37.29 11.73
CA CYS A 331 -8.73 -36.89 12.81
C CYS A 331 -9.37 -36.94 14.22
N ARG A 332 -10.63 -37.38 14.34
CA ARG A 332 -11.33 -37.58 15.64
C ARG A 332 -11.46 -39.06 16.04
N GLN A 333 -10.82 -39.96 15.30
CA GLN A 333 -10.68 -41.39 15.62
C GLN A 333 -9.21 -41.80 15.49
N SER A 334 -8.34 -41.25 16.35
CA SER A 334 -7.03 -41.81 16.73
C SER A 334 -6.55 -41.12 18.00
#